data_AF-A0A947WQ18-F1
#
_entry.id   AF-A0A947WQ18-F1
#
_cell.length_a   1.000
_cell.length_b   1.000
_cell.length_c   1.000
_cell.angle_alpha   90.00
_cell.angle_beta   90.00
_cell.angle_gamma   90.00
#
_symmetry.space_group_name_H-M   'P 1'
#
loop_
_entity.id
_entity.type
_entity.pdbx_description
1 polymer ?
#
loop_
_entity_poly.entity_id
_entity_poly.type
_entity_poly.pdbx_seq_one_letter_code
_entity_poly.pdbx_strand_id
1 'polypeptide(L)'
;MKPKKLAGENKRLKAIGLSVLLIPTLFFLIFLVGETVGGDISGISHILQIIPIIVLGIIGLKYPYIGGLILTIIGTILFILYAISAELQSLFLGLIIFLPLIISGILLILSARR
;
A
#
# COMPACT_ATOMS: atom_id res chain seq x y z
N MET A 1 -27.47 11.38 -31.51
CA MET A 1 -26.28 10.95 -30.74
C MET A 1 -26.73 10.14 -29.52
N LYS A 2 -26.40 8.85 -29.43
CA LYS A 2 -26.68 8.07 -28.20
C LYS A 2 -25.63 8.44 -27.14
N PRO A 3 -26.01 8.71 -25.88
CA PRO A 3 -25.05 9.00 -24.83
C PRO A 3 -24.14 7.78 -24.64
N LYS A 4 -22.82 8.00 -24.75
CA LYS A 4 -21.80 6.99 -24.45
C LYS A 4 -21.97 6.64 -22.97
N LYS A 5 -22.37 5.41 -22.68
CA LYS A 5 -22.51 4.89 -21.31
C LYS A 5 -21.17 5.14 -20.61
N LEU A 6 -21.15 6.07 -19.64
CA LEU A 6 -19.97 6.28 -18.79
C LEU A 6 -19.65 4.94 -18.17
N ALA A 7 -18.53 4.39 -18.59
CA ALA A 7 -18.17 3.04 -18.25
C ALA A 7 -17.84 3.09 -16.73
N GLY A 8 -18.48 2.31 -15.86
CA GLY A 8 -18.25 2.34 -14.39
C GLY A 8 -16.99 1.61 -13.90
N GLU A 9 -16.45 1.92 -12.71
CA GLU A 9 -15.18 1.42 -12.15
C GLU A 9 -14.76 -0.03 -12.52
N ASN A 10 -13.45 -0.25 -12.76
CA ASN A 10 -12.94 -1.61 -12.95
C ASN A 10 -12.74 -2.32 -11.59
N LYS A 11 -13.81 -2.99 -11.13
CA LYS A 11 -13.84 -3.71 -9.85
C LYS A 11 -12.72 -4.74 -9.69
N ARG A 12 -12.28 -5.40 -10.77
CA ARG A 12 -11.21 -6.41 -10.71
C ARG A 12 -9.87 -5.77 -10.38
N LEU A 13 -9.50 -4.68 -11.06
CA LEU A 13 -8.25 -3.97 -10.78
C LEU A 13 -8.23 -3.38 -9.38
N LYS A 14 -9.37 -2.82 -8.93
CA LYS A 14 -9.52 -2.29 -7.57
C LYS A 14 -9.29 -3.38 -6.53
N ALA A 15 -9.93 -4.55 -6.70
CA ALA A 15 -9.75 -5.68 -5.81
C ALA A 15 -8.30 -6.15 -5.78
N ILE A 16 -7.64 -6.31 -6.94
CA ILE A 16 -6.23 -6.71 -7.00
C ILE A 16 -5.33 -5.68 -6.30
N GLY A 17 -5.53 -4.38 -6.55
CA GLY A 17 -4.76 -3.32 -5.89
C GLY A 17 -4.87 -3.39 -4.37
N LEU A 18 -6.08 -3.53 -3.85
CA LEU A 18 -6.32 -3.68 -2.41
C LEU A 18 -5.71 -4.98 -1.85
N SER A 19 -5.77 -6.08 -2.59
CA SER A 19 -5.12 -7.33 -2.19
C SER A 19 -3.60 -7.20 -2.13
N VAL A 20 -2.97 -6.46 -3.06
CA VAL A 20 -1.52 -6.20 -3.03
C VAL A 20 -1.14 -5.37 -1.81
N LEU A 21 -2.00 -4.44 -1.37
CA LEU A 21 -1.80 -3.65 -0.16
C LEU A 21 -1.74 -4.50 1.13
N LEU A 22 -2.31 -5.72 1.10
CA LEU A 22 -2.23 -6.65 2.23
C LEU A 22 -0.81 -7.16 2.46
N ILE A 23 0.06 -7.18 1.44
CA ILE A 23 1.44 -7.69 1.58
C ILE A 23 2.21 -6.92 2.67
N PRO A 24 2.39 -5.58 2.58
CA PRO A 24 3.09 -4.84 3.62
C PRO A 24 2.31 -4.80 4.94
N THR A 25 0.97 -4.84 4.89
CA THR A 25 0.14 -4.89 6.09
C THR A 25 0.40 -6.16 6.90
N LEU A 26 0.40 -7.32 6.22
CA LEU A 26 0.67 -8.62 6.84
C LEU A 26 2.13 -8.73 7.29
N PHE A 27 3.06 -8.16 6.53
CA PHE A 27 4.47 -8.09 6.93
C PHE A 27 4.60 -7.42 8.30
N PHE A 28 4.12 -6.18 8.47
CA PHE A 28 4.18 -5.50 9.76
C PHE A 28 3.36 -6.17 10.85
N LEU A 29 2.23 -6.80 10.50
CA LEU A 29 1.41 -7.54 11.46
C LEU A 29 2.17 -8.75 12.05
N ILE A 30 2.94 -9.46 11.23
CA ILE A 30 3.76 -10.58 11.71
C ILE A 30 4.79 -10.10 12.73
N PHE A 31 5.48 -8.98 12.46
CA PHE A 31 6.45 -8.40 13.40
C PHE A 31 5.77 -7.89 14.67
N LEU A 32 4.64 -7.17 14.55
CA LEU A 32 3.83 -6.74 15.68
C LEU A 32 3.51 -7.90 16.62
N VAL A 33 2.97 -9.00 16.08
CA VAL A 33 2.58 -10.17 16.87
C VAL A 33 3.81 -10.89 17.41
N GLY A 34 4.81 -11.15 16.58
CA GLY A 34 6.02 -11.89 16.95
C GLY A 34 6.80 -11.23 18.09
N GLU A 35 7.02 -9.92 17.99
CA GLU A 35 7.76 -9.14 19.00
C GLU A 35 6.93 -8.99 20.29
N THR A 36 5.63 -8.66 20.18
CA THR A 36 4.77 -8.47 21.37
C THR A 36 4.58 -9.78 22.14
N VAL A 37 4.37 -10.91 21.46
CA VAL A 37 4.26 -12.23 22.12
C VAL A 37 5.61 -12.66 22.70
N GLY A 38 6.72 -12.26 22.08
CA GLY A 38 8.07 -12.44 22.61
C GLY A 38 8.39 -11.56 23.83
N GLY A 39 7.51 -10.64 24.21
CA GLY A 39 7.68 -9.72 25.35
C GLY A 39 8.40 -8.41 25.01
N ASP A 40 8.63 -8.11 23.73
CA ASP A 40 9.25 -6.87 23.29
C ASP A 40 8.18 -5.81 22.96
N ILE A 41 8.27 -4.68 23.66
CA ILE A 41 7.40 -3.50 23.45
C ILE A 41 7.64 -2.86 22.09
N SER A 42 8.82 -3.07 21.47
CA SER A 42 9.14 -2.56 20.13
C SER A 42 8.12 -3.01 19.08
N GLY A 43 7.45 -4.15 19.30
CA GLY A 43 6.36 -4.67 18.47
C GLY A 43 5.24 -3.65 18.25
N ILE A 44 4.88 -2.89 19.28
CA ILE A 44 3.81 -1.88 19.21
C ILE A 44 4.14 -0.78 18.20
N SER A 45 5.43 -0.51 17.95
CA SER A 45 5.83 0.51 16.98
C SER A 45 5.27 0.23 15.59
N HIS A 46 5.15 -1.06 15.19
CA HIS A 46 4.62 -1.50 13.89
C HIS A 46 3.17 -1.06 13.62
N ILE A 47 2.40 -0.74 14.67
CA ILE A 47 1.06 -0.18 14.55
C ILE A 47 1.08 1.15 13.79
N LEU A 48 2.12 1.96 13.98
CA LEU A 48 2.26 3.26 13.31
C LEU A 48 2.45 3.12 11.79
N GLN A 49 2.96 1.98 11.32
CA GLN A 49 3.09 1.64 9.90
C GLN A 49 1.79 1.03 9.36
N ILE A 50 1.11 0.19 10.16
CA ILE A 50 -0.13 -0.49 9.76
C ILE A 50 -1.29 0.50 9.58
N ILE A 51 -1.48 1.43 10.53
CA ILE A 51 -2.63 2.34 10.53
C ILE A 51 -2.72 3.16 9.23
N PRO A 52 -1.67 3.88 8.77
CA PRO A 52 -1.72 4.63 7.52
C PRO A 52 -2.05 3.77 6.31
N ILE A 53 -1.53 2.53 6.24
CA ILE A 53 -1.81 1.61 5.13
C ILE A 53 -3.30 1.24 5.11
N ILE A 54 -3.88 0.90 6.26
CA ILE A 54 -5.31 0.59 6.39
C ILE A 54 -6.16 1.80 6.00
N VAL A 55 -5.83 2.99 6.51
CA VAL A 55 -6.56 4.24 6.20
C VAL A 55 -6.53 4.51 4.69
N LEU A 56 -5.37 4.37 4.04
CA LEU A 56 -5.24 4.54 2.60
C LEU A 56 -6.00 3.47 1.81
N GLY A 57 -6.04 2.23 2.31
CA GLY A 57 -6.88 1.17 1.75
C GLY A 57 -8.38 1.51 1.81
N ILE A 58 -8.85 2.04 2.94
CA ILE A 58 -10.24 2.51 3.12
C ILE A 58 -10.55 3.70 2.20
N ILE A 59 -9.62 4.66 2.07
CA ILE A 59 -9.77 5.76 1.11
C ILE A 59 -9.83 5.20 -0.32
N GLY A 60 -8.97 4.26 -0.68
CA GLY A 60 -8.97 3.60 -2.00
C GLY A 60 -10.25 2.82 -2.31
N LEU A 61 -10.96 2.32 -1.29
CA LEU A 61 -12.28 1.70 -1.46
C LEU A 61 -13.33 2.72 -1.92
N LYS A 62 -13.32 3.94 -1.41
CA LYS A 62 -14.33 4.97 -1.73
C LYS A 62 -13.90 5.90 -2.87
N TYR A 63 -12.61 6.20 -2.95
CA TYR A 63 -12.00 7.16 -3.87
C TYR A 63 -10.72 6.54 -4.47
N PRO A 64 -10.84 5.57 -5.38
CA PRO A 64 -9.70 4.79 -5.88
C PRO A 64 -8.61 5.66 -6.52
N TYR A 65 -8.98 6.75 -7.21
CA TYR A 65 -8.00 7.67 -7.80
C TYR A 65 -7.16 8.38 -6.73
N ILE A 66 -7.82 9.00 -5.74
CA ILE A 66 -7.14 9.76 -4.68
C ILE A 66 -6.30 8.82 -3.81
N GLY A 67 -6.88 7.70 -3.37
CA GLY A 67 -6.16 6.70 -2.58
C GLY A 67 -4.95 6.15 -3.35
N GLY A 68 -5.13 5.85 -4.64
CA GLY A 68 -4.04 5.34 -5.47
C GLY A 68 -2.93 6.36 -5.72
N LEU A 69 -3.28 7.62 -5.92
CA LEU A 69 -2.32 8.72 -6.07
C LEU A 69 -1.46 8.90 -4.82
N ILE A 70 -2.11 8.93 -3.64
CA ILE A 70 -1.41 9.08 -2.36
C ILE A 70 -0.48 7.87 -2.11
N LEU A 71 -0.98 6.64 -2.32
CA LEU A 71 -0.17 5.43 -2.17
C LEU A 71 1.05 5.41 -3.10
N THR A 72 0.87 5.81 -4.36
CA THR A 72 1.97 5.85 -5.33
C THR A 72 3.03 6.87 -4.93
N ILE A 73 2.63 8.09 -4.55
CA ILE A 73 3.55 9.16 -4.16
C ILE A 73 4.28 8.79 -2.88
N ILE A 74 3.55 8.42 -1.82
CA ILE A 74 4.15 8.09 -0.52
C ILE A 74 5.04 6.85 -0.64
N GLY A 75 4.56 5.80 -1.31
CA GLY A 75 5.35 4.57 -1.53
C GLY A 75 6.66 4.85 -2.26
N THR A 76 6.63 5.71 -3.28
CA THR A 76 7.83 6.11 -4.02
C THR A 76 8.80 6.92 -3.17
N ILE A 77 8.29 7.91 -2.42
CA ILE A 77 9.12 8.74 -1.51
C ILE A 77 9.79 7.85 -0.46
N LEU A 78 9.03 6.97 0.20
CA LEU A 78 9.55 6.08 1.23
C LEU A 78 10.59 5.10 0.65
N PHE A 79 10.34 4.54 -0.54
CA PHE A 79 11.31 3.67 -1.20
C PHE A 79 12.63 4.39 -1.51
N ILE A 80 12.57 5.63 -2.02
CA ILE A 80 13.76 6.43 -2.30
C ILE A 80 14.52 6.75 -1.02
N LEU A 81 13.84 7.23 0.02
CA LEU A 81 14.46 7.55 1.31
C LEU A 81 15.12 6.30 1.91
N TYR A 82 14.44 5.15 1.85
CA TYR A 82 15.00 3.89 2.29
C TYR A 82 16.24 3.52 1.47
N ALA A 83 16.15 3.54 0.14
CA ALA A 83 17.24 3.15 -0.75
C ALA A 83 18.50 4.02 -0.62
N ILE A 84 18.35 5.31 -0.28
CA ILE A 84 19.49 6.21 -0.01
C ILE A 84 20.19 5.84 1.31
N SER A 85 19.43 5.36 2.31
CA SER A 85 19.95 5.00 3.63
C SER A 85 20.40 3.55 3.77
N ALA A 86 19.92 2.66 2.89
CA ALA A 86 20.07 1.23 3.04
C ALA A 86 21.32 0.69 2.35
N GLU A 87 21.94 -0.32 2.95
CA GLU A 87 22.93 -1.14 2.27
C GLU A 87 22.32 -1.92 1.11
N LEU A 88 23.12 -2.25 0.10
CA LEU A 88 22.66 -2.95 -1.11
C LEU A 88 21.90 -4.26 -0.79
N GLN A 89 22.35 -5.00 0.22
CA GLN A 89 21.72 -6.25 0.67
C GLN A 89 20.33 -6.02 1.29
N SER A 90 20.11 -4.85 1.88
CA SER A 90 18.84 -4.47 2.51
C SER A 90 17.81 -3.93 1.51
N LEU A 91 18.23 -3.57 0.28
CA LEU A 91 17.30 -3.08 -0.75
C LEU A 91 16.18 -4.06 -1.07
N PHE A 92 16.43 -5.37 -0.96
CA PHE A 92 15.42 -6.39 -1.17
C PHE A 92 14.25 -6.25 -0.18
N LEU A 93 14.54 -5.89 1.07
CA LEU A 93 13.51 -5.63 2.08
C LEU A 93 12.68 -4.40 1.72
N GLY A 94 13.34 -3.33 1.25
CA GLY A 94 12.67 -2.14 0.75
C GLY A 94 11.71 -2.44 -0.41
N LEU A 95 12.11 -3.35 -1.32
CA LEU A 95 11.24 -3.80 -2.41
C LEU A 95 10.01 -4.55 -1.88
N ILE A 96 10.17 -5.45 -0.91
CA ILE A 96 9.03 -6.18 -0.32
C ILE A 96 8.03 -5.24 0.36
N ILE A 97 8.51 -4.18 1.02
CA ILE A 97 7.65 -3.29 1.81
C ILE A 97 7.02 -2.20 0.93
N PHE A 98 7.81 -1.51 0.11
CA PHE A 98 7.35 -0.29 -0.56
C PHE A 98 6.81 -0.53 -1.97
N LEU A 99 7.33 -1.54 -2.69
CA LEU A 99 6.85 -1.82 -4.05
C LEU A 99 5.37 -2.22 -4.09
N PRO A 100 4.83 -3.01 -3.15
CA PRO A 100 3.39 -3.27 -3.10
C PRO A 100 2.54 -2.01 -2.90
N LEU A 101 3.01 -1.00 -2.16
CA LEU A 101 2.28 0.27 -2.01
C LEU A 101 2.18 0.99 -3.35
N ILE A 102 3.29 1.04 -4.10
CA ILE A 102 3.34 1.67 -5.43
C ILE A 102 2.45 0.91 -6.41
N ILE A 103 2.56 -0.41 -6.47
CA ILE A 103 1.76 -1.27 -7.37
C ILE A 103 0.27 -1.15 -7.04
N SER A 104 -0.09 -1.23 -5.75
CA SER A 104 -1.46 -1.00 -5.28
C SER A 104 -1.97 0.37 -5.72
N GLY A 105 -1.15 1.41 -5.55
CA GLY A 105 -1.48 2.77 -5.96
C GLY A 105 -1.78 2.90 -7.45
N ILE A 106 -0.91 2.34 -8.30
CA ILE A 106 -1.09 2.31 -9.75
C ILE A 106 -2.36 1.55 -10.13
N LEU A 107 -2.60 0.37 -9.53
CA LEU A 107 -3.79 -0.43 -9.81
C LEU A 107 -5.08 0.28 -9.41
N LEU A 108 -5.07 1.00 -8.28
CA LEU A 108 -6.21 1.81 -7.83
C LEU A 108 -6.46 2.99 -8.79
N ILE A 109 -5.42 3.69 -9.23
CA ILE A 109 -5.53 4.76 -10.26
C ILE A 109 -6.13 4.19 -11.55
N LEU A 110 -5.62 3.07 -12.05
CA LEU A 110 -6.10 2.42 -13.28
C LEU A 110 -7.52 1.86 -13.13
N SER A 111 -7.93 1.50 -11.90
CA SER A 111 -9.29 1.07 -11.61
C SER A 111 -10.29 2.22 -11.62
N ALA A 112 -9.81 3.42 -11.25
CA ALA A 112 -10.58 4.65 -11.23
C ALA A 112 -10.75 5.14 -12.67
N ARG A 113 -11.99 5.19 -13.13
CA ARG A 113 -12.29 5.72 -14.47
C ARG A 113 -12.38 7.24 -14.41
N ARG A 114 -11.88 7.90 -15.45
CA ARG A 114 -12.14 9.31 -15.77
C ARG A 114 -13.45 9.41 -16.54
#